data_AF-A0A914YQ14-F1
#
_entry.id   AF-A0A914YQ14-F1
#
_cell.length_a   1.000
_cell.length_b   1.000
_cell.length_c   1.000
_cell.angle_alpha   90.00
_cell.angle_beta   90.00
_cell.angle_gamma   90.00
#
_symmetry.space_group_name_H-M   'P 1'
#
loop_
_entity.id
_entity.type
_entity.pdbx_description
1 polymer ?
#
loop_
_entity_poly.entity_id
_entity_poly.type
_entity_poly.pdbx_seq_one_letter_code
_entity_poly.pdbx_strand_id
1 'polypeptide(L)'
;MDFLDQCKEWASSNNEVSEKREEFVHRTIQHFEAAKPDYNVMVLNNKWEHNVDIQDGVQIHVEIKKKPQGTHGFDVYVFKSGVITRHGDGGWDNWGFSGNFEQDDTTVKFSEK
;
A
#
# COMPACT_ATOMS: atom_id res chain seq x y z
N MET A 1 -0.32 -7.78 20.90
CA MET A 1 -0.15 -6.59 20.07
C MET A 1 -1.38 -6.46 19.19
N ASP A 2 -2.05 -5.31 19.18
CA ASP A 2 -3.24 -5.13 18.35
C ASP A 2 -2.88 -5.02 16.85
N PHE A 3 -3.89 -4.96 15.98
CA PHE A 3 -3.69 -4.91 14.53
C PHE A 3 -2.93 -3.66 14.08
N LEU A 4 -3.24 -2.50 14.66
CA LEU A 4 -2.62 -1.23 14.32
C LEU A 4 -1.15 -1.22 14.72
N ASP A 5 -0.84 -1.73 15.92
CA ASP A 5 0.52 -1.85 16.42
C ASP A 5 1.37 -2.77 15.53
N GLN A 6 0.83 -3.90 15.07
CA GLN A 6 1.53 -4.79 14.13
C GLN A 6 1.87 -4.09 12.81
N CYS A 7 0.95 -3.29 12.27
CA CYS A 7 1.20 -2.53 11.04
C CYS A 7 2.25 -1.43 11.24
N LYS A 8 2.24 -0.76 12.40
CA LYS A 8 3.24 0.26 12.76
C LYS A 8 4.64 -0.34 12.99
N GLU A 9 4.72 -1.50 13.64
CA GLU A 9 5.98 -2.22 13.84
C GLU A 9 6.57 -2.66 12.50
N TRP A 10 5.73 -3.20 11.61
CA TRP A 10 6.13 -3.51 10.24
C TRP A 10 6.65 -2.26 9.52
N ALA A 11 5.91 -1.14 9.54
CA ALA A 11 6.34 0.10 8.89
C ALA A 11 7.70 0.58 9.41
N SER A 12 7.88 0.57 10.72
CA SER A 12 9.14 0.98 11.37
C SER A 12 10.33 0.13 10.91
N SER A 13 10.11 -1.17 10.70
CA SER A 13 11.14 -2.12 10.24
C SER A 13 11.43 -2.03 8.75
N ASN A 14 10.54 -1.39 7.98
CA ASN A 14 10.64 -1.25 6.51
C ASN A 14 10.91 0.19 6.07
N ASN A 15 11.05 1.12 7.01
CA ASN A 15 11.38 2.51 6.70
C ASN A 15 12.88 2.67 6.40
N GLU A 16 13.17 3.53 5.43
CA GLU A 16 14.49 3.83 4.87
C GLU A 16 15.30 2.61 4.39
N VAL A 17 14.63 1.52 4.02
CA VAL A 17 15.28 0.38 3.38
C VAL A 17 15.74 0.76 1.97
N SER A 18 16.87 0.20 1.52
CA SER A 18 17.39 0.43 0.17
C SER A 18 16.94 -0.71 -0.74
N GLU A 19 15.85 -0.52 -1.47
CA GLU A 19 15.33 -1.47 -2.46
C GLU A 19 14.74 -0.75 -3.67
N LYS A 20 14.44 -1.48 -4.77
CA LYS A 20 13.72 -0.87 -5.90
C LYS A 20 12.24 -0.67 -5.54
N ARG A 21 11.60 0.33 -6.16
CA ARG A 21 10.19 0.65 -5.93
C ARG A 21 9.27 -0.55 -6.21
N GLU A 22 9.42 -1.17 -7.37
CA GLU A 22 8.71 -2.41 -7.72
C GLU A 22 8.88 -3.51 -6.66
N GLU A 23 10.11 -3.76 -6.21
CA GLU A 23 10.40 -4.77 -5.19
C GLU A 23 9.66 -4.47 -3.87
N PHE A 24 9.67 -3.21 -3.43
CA PHE A 24 8.93 -2.76 -2.25
C PHE A 24 7.42 -3.00 -2.39
N VAL A 25 6.82 -2.60 -3.51
CA VAL A 25 5.38 -2.75 -3.75
C VAL A 25 4.98 -4.23 -3.73
N HIS A 26 5.66 -5.08 -4.50
CA HIS A 26 5.37 -6.52 -4.55
C HIS A 26 5.52 -7.19 -3.18
N ARG A 27 6.64 -6.95 -2.50
CA ARG A 27 6.93 -7.57 -1.20
C ARG A 27 5.95 -7.12 -0.12
N THR A 28 5.55 -5.85 -0.14
CA THR A 28 4.56 -5.31 0.81
C THR A 28 3.21 -5.97 0.65
N ILE A 29 2.74 -6.11 -0.59
CA ILE A 29 1.46 -6.77 -0.90
C ILE A 29 1.50 -8.23 -0.47
N GLN A 30 2.55 -8.97 -0.84
CA GLN A 30 2.72 -10.36 -0.45
C GLN A 30 2.77 -10.53 1.08
N HIS A 31 3.44 -9.62 1.78
CA HIS A 31 3.52 -9.65 3.24
C HIS A 31 2.13 -9.53 3.87
N PHE A 32 1.35 -8.50 3.51
CA PHE A 32 0.06 -8.26 4.14
C PHE A 32 -1.01 -9.24 3.65
N GLU A 33 -0.97 -9.70 2.40
CA GLU A 33 -1.84 -10.78 1.93
C GLU A 33 -1.65 -12.06 2.76
N ALA A 34 -0.40 -12.42 3.08
CA ALA A 34 -0.10 -13.58 3.90
C ALA A 34 -0.40 -13.36 5.39
N ALA A 35 -0.06 -12.19 5.94
CA ALA A 35 -0.20 -11.89 7.37
C ALA A 35 -1.64 -11.50 7.77
N LYS A 36 -2.43 -11.01 6.81
CA LYS A 36 -3.79 -10.46 6.99
C LYS A 36 -4.70 -10.92 5.84
N PRO A 37 -4.96 -12.23 5.68
CA PRO A 37 -5.70 -12.78 4.54
C PRO A 37 -7.13 -12.21 4.41
N ASP A 38 -7.75 -11.84 5.54
CA ASP A 38 -9.09 -11.25 5.63
C ASP A 38 -9.09 -9.71 5.40
N TYR A 39 -8.01 -9.15 4.84
CA TYR A 39 -7.93 -7.74 4.50
C TYR A 39 -7.54 -7.56 3.03
N ASN A 40 -7.98 -6.44 2.47
CA ASN A 40 -7.50 -5.89 1.22
C ASN A 40 -6.23 -5.07 1.48
N VAL A 41 -5.36 -4.99 0.48
CA VAL A 41 -4.10 -4.25 0.56
C VAL A 41 -3.96 -3.35 -0.66
N MET A 42 -3.61 -2.08 -0.44
CA MET A 42 -3.25 -1.14 -1.50
C MET A 42 -1.95 -0.45 -1.12
N VAL A 43 -1.01 -0.37 -2.06
CA VAL A 43 0.23 0.39 -1.94
C VAL A 43 0.22 1.48 -2.99
N LEU A 44 0.40 2.74 -2.59
CA LEU A 44 0.40 3.92 -3.46
C LEU A 44 1.67 4.73 -3.23
N ASN A 45 2.31 5.16 -4.30
CA ASN A 45 3.39 6.14 -4.23
C ASN A 45 2.79 7.52 -3.91
N ASN A 46 3.26 8.17 -2.84
CA ASN A 46 2.68 9.41 -2.33
C ASN A 46 3.01 10.67 -3.16
N LYS A 47 3.67 10.51 -4.32
CA LYS A 47 4.01 11.61 -5.22
C LYS A 47 2.77 12.31 -5.79
N TRP A 48 1.66 11.57 -5.96
CA TRP A 48 0.40 12.10 -6.45
C TRP A 48 -0.66 12.04 -5.36
N GLU A 49 -1.57 13.01 -5.37
CA GLU A 49 -2.78 12.93 -4.55
C GLU A 49 -3.66 11.79 -5.08
N HIS A 50 -4.29 11.05 -4.16
CA HIS A 50 -5.19 9.93 -4.44
C HIS A 50 -6.49 10.12 -3.68
N ASN A 51 -7.61 9.71 -4.26
CA ASN A 51 -8.87 9.68 -3.52
C ASN A 51 -9.02 8.31 -2.87
N VAL A 52 -9.04 8.29 -1.53
CA VAL A 52 -9.10 7.07 -0.73
C VAL A 52 -10.26 7.15 0.23
N ASP A 53 -11.22 6.25 0.07
CA ASP A 53 -12.30 6.01 1.03
C ASP A 53 -12.25 4.53 1.43
N ILE A 54 -11.72 4.26 2.63
CA ILE A 54 -11.56 2.90 3.16
C ILE A 54 -12.31 2.75 4.48
N GLN A 55 -12.79 1.53 4.73
CA GLN A 55 -13.54 1.15 5.92
C GLN A 55 -12.77 0.07 6.69
N ASP A 56 -12.78 0.20 8.02
CA ASP A 56 -12.14 -0.74 8.97
C ASP A 56 -10.71 -1.11 8.57
N GLY A 57 -9.85 -0.10 8.49
CA GLY A 57 -8.49 -0.26 8.04
C GLY A 57 -7.52 0.75 8.63
N VAL A 58 -6.27 0.63 8.20
CA VAL A 58 -5.16 1.48 8.60
C VAL A 58 -4.44 2.00 7.37
N GLN A 59 -3.94 3.23 7.46
CA GLN A 59 -2.94 3.80 6.56
C GLN A 59 -1.61 3.89 7.31
N ILE A 60 -0.54 3.41 6.69
CA ILE A 60 0.83 3.57 7.18
C ILE A 60 1.70 4.16 6.08
N HIS A 61 2.56 5.10 6.46
CA HIS A 61 3.49 5.76 5.56
C HIS A 61 4.90 5.16 5.70
N VAL A 62 5.56 4.89 4.56
CA VAL A 62 6.92 4.33 4.51
C VAL A 62 7.74 5.06 3.45
N GLU A 63 8.96 5.45 3.81
CA GLU A 63 9.95 6.04 2.91
C GLU A 63 11.01 5.00 2.55
N ILE A 64 11.24 4.69 1.27
CA ILE A 64 12.37 3.84 0.85
C ILE A 64 13.52 4.68 0.30
N LYS A 65 14.77 4.27 0.52
CA LYS A 65 15.96 5.05 0.09
C LYS A 65 16.07 5.11 -1.44
N LYS A 66 16.19 6.33 -1.97
CA LYS A 66 16.51 6.62 -3.37
C LYS A 66 18.02 6.84 -3.51
N LYS A 67 18.66 6.13 -4.44
CA LYS A 67 20.08 6.35 -4.76
C LYS A 67 20.24 7.42 -5.86
N PRO A 68 21.24 8.33 -5.77
CA PRO A 68 22.25 8.44 -4.70
C PRO A 68 21.77 9.19 -3.45
N GLN A 69 20.65 9.92 -3.52
CA GLN A 69 20.11 10.70 -2.40
C GLN A 69 18.57 10.82 -2.46
N GLY A 70 17.96 11.01 -1.28
CA GLY A 70 16.52 11.17 -1.09
C GLY A 70 15.79 9.86 -0.80
N THR A 71 14.46 9.93 -0.80
CA THR A 71 13.57 8.79 -0.57
C THR A 71 12.41 8.77 -1.57
N HIS A 72 11.72 7.64 -1.65
CA HIS A 72 10.41 7.50 -2.28
C HIS A 72 9.40 7.15 -1.20
N GLY A 73 8.40 8.01 -1.01
CA GLY A 73 7.31 7.77 -0.08
C GLY A 73 6.23 6.89 -0.68
N PHE A 74 5.70 6.00 0.15
CA PHE A 74 4.57 5.15 -0.16
C PHE A 74 3.58 5.14 1.00
N ASP A 75 2.30 5.21 0.66
CA ASP A 75 1.19 4.95 1.57
C ASP A 75 0.69 3.52 1.36
N VAL A 76 0.65 2.75 2.45
CA VAL A 76 0.15 1.37 2.47
C VAL A 76 -1.15 1.36 3.25
N TYR A 77 -2.21 0.88 2.61
CA TYR A 77 -3.53 0.71 3.18
C TYR A 77 -3.81 -0.77 3.38
N VAL A 78 -4.25 -1.14 4.58
CA VAL A 78 -4.71 -2.49 4.91
C VAL A 78 -6.11 -2.37 5.54
N PHE A 79 -7.14 -2.84 4.85
CA PHE A 79 -8.53 -2.44 5.11
C PHE A 79 -9.56 -3.50 4.72
N LYS A 80 -10.79 -3.40 5.23
CA LYS A 80 -11.86 -4.37 4.94
C LYS A 80 -12.56 -4.12 3.62
N SER A 81 -12.93 -2.88 3.31
CA SER A 81 -13.59 -2.52 2.04
C SER A 81 -13.37 -1.05 1.73
N GLY A 82 -13.63 -0.63 0.49
CA GLY A 82 -13.45 0.78 0.13
C GLY A 82 -13.37 1.05 -1.37
N VAL A 83 -13.19 2.31 -1.72
CA VAL A 83 -12.97 2.77 -3.09
C VAL A 83 -11.72 3.62 -3.12
N ILE A 84 -10.81 3.29 -4.03
CA ILE A 84 -9.55 4.00 -4.21
C ILE A 84 -9.42 4.43 -5.67
N THR A 85 -9.26 5.73 -5.91
CA THR A 85 -8.91 6.27 -7.22
C THR A 85 -7.44 6.65 -7.25
N ARG A 86 -6.70 5.97 -8.13
CA ARG A 86 -5.25 6.13 -8.29
C ARG A 86 -4.95 7.19 -9.34
N HIS A 87 -3.88 7.93 -9.14
CA HIS A 87 -3.43 8.97 -10.07
C HIS A 87 -1.94 8.80 -10.38
N GLY A 88 -1.50 9.29 -11.55
CA GLY A 88 -0.10 9.18 -11.97
C GLY A 88 0.19 7.99 -12.89
N ASP A 89 1.48 7.71 -13.09
CA ASP A 89 1.95 6.74 -14.09
C ASP A 89 1.63 5.31 -13.65
N GLY A 90 1.17 4.48 -14.59
CA GLY A 90 0.82 3.09 -14.31
C GLY A 90 2.03 2.20 -13.98
N GLY A 91 1.79 1.12 -13.23
CA GLY A 91 2.75 0.04 -13.01
C GLY A 91 3.24 -0.13 -11.57
N TRP A 92 3.89 -1.26 -11.34
CA TRP A 92 4.38 -1.71 -10.02
C TRP A 92 5.39 -0.78 -9.37
N ASP A 93 6.00 0.12 -10.14
CA ASP A 93 6.88 1.16 -9.63
C ASP A 93 6.17 2.24 -8.80
N ASN A 94 4.85 2.37 -8.96
CA ASN A 94 4.06 3.43 -8.33
C ASN A 94 2.91 2.89 -7.49
N TRP A 95 2.31 1.76 -7.85
CA TRP A 95 1.19 1.22 -7.09
C TRP A 95 0.97 -0.26 -7.35
N GLY A 96 0.28 -0.91 -6.42
CA GLY A 96 -0.18 -2.28 -6.53
C GLY A 96 -1.21 -2.59 -5.46
N PHE A 97 -2.00 -3.63 -5.66
CA PHE A 97 -3.02 -4.04 -4.68
C PHE A 97 -3.32 -5.53 -4.78
N SER A 98 -3.87 -6.09 -3.71
CA SER A 98 -4.45 -7.42 -3.64
C SER A 98 -5.73 -7.40 -2.81
N GLY A 99 -6.63 -8.36 -3.04
CA GLY A 99 -7.92 -8.36 -2.35
C GLY A 99 -9.07 -8.89 -3.19
N ASN A 100 -10.28 -8.61 -2.71
CA ASN A 100 -11.53 -8.82 -3.45
C ASN A 100 -11.94 -7.49 -4.09
N PHE A 101 -11.77 -7.34 -5.40
CA PHE A 101 -11.95 -6.05 -6.07
C PHE A 101 -12.57 -6.13 -7.45
N GLU A 102 -13.17 -5.01 -7.85
CA GLU A 102 -13.54 -4.68 -9.22
C GLU A 102 -12.76 -3.42 -9.62
N GLN A 103 -12.19 -3.41 -10.83
CA GLN A 103 -11.42 -2.28 -11.33
C GLN A 103 -12.07 -1.71 -12.58
N ASP A 104 -12.21 -0.39 -12.61
CA ASP A 104 -12.57 0.40 -13.78
C ASP A 104 -11.54 1.53 -13.95
N ASP A 105 -10.70 1.39 -14.98
CA ASP A 105 -9.57 2.29 -15.27
C ASP A 105 -8.70 2.58 -14.02
N THR A 106 -8.79 3.80 -13.48
CA THR A 106 -8.03 4.28 -12.31
C THR A 106 -8.71 4.00 -10.98
N THR A 107 -9.99 3.65 -10.98
CA THR A 107 -10.78 3.43 -9.77
C THR A 107 -10.86 1.94 -9.46
N VAL A 108 -10.52 1.58 -8.23
CA VAL A 108 -10.58 0.22 -7.71
C VAL A 108 -11.56 0.19 -6.56
N LYS A 109 -12.60 -0.62 -6.69
CA LYS A 109 -13.60 -0.85 -5.64
C LYS A 109 -13.30 -2.18 -4.99
N PHE A 110 -13.06 -2.15 -3.69
CA PHE A 110 -12.80 -3.33 -2.88
C PHE A 110 -14.05 -3.71 -2.09
N SER A 111 -14.43 -4.98 -2.21
CA SER A 111 -15.49 -5.58 -1.41
C SER A 111 -14.92 -6.11 -0.09
N GLU A 112 -15.82 -6.33 0.86
CA GLU A 112 -15.46 -6.90 2.16
C GLU A 112 -14.76 -8.26 2.00
N LYS A 113 -13.80 -8.50 2.89
CA LYS A 113 -12.93 -9.67 2.91
C LYS A 113 -12.92 -10.29 4.30
#